data_AF-A0A2A6RA23-F1
#
_entry.id   AF-A0A2A6RA23-F1
#
_cell.length_a   1.000
_cell.length_b   1.000
_cell.length_c   1.000
_cell.angle_alpha   90.00
_cell.angle_beta   90.00
_cell.angle_gamma   90.00
#
_symmetry.space_group_name_H-M   'P 1'
#
loop_
_entity.id
_entity.type
_entity.pdbx_description
1 polymer ?
#
loop_
_entity_poly.entity_id
_entity_poly.type
_entity_poly.pdbx_seq_one_letter_code
_entity_poly.pdbx_strand_id
1 'polypeptide(L)'
;MGRSPKQGLNVNSVIWTSKDIITAVIATGLVAAAFREFIELAKVSWRKQSEVRYLCVSAAVALEAFALECQELKERMEAAYDQDRVVGSISVPAPPKLPADCNWRLIDITLMNELLSFENTVRKSQIDADFEAHFQGNTWSHTAEVAVLMEKATALASQLRKNVGLS
;
A
#
# COMPACT_ATOMS: atom_id res chain seq x y z
N MET A 1 55.52 -57.87 32.72
CA MET A 1 55.35 -57.10 31.47
C MET A 1 54.49 -57.95 30.53
N GLY A 2 53.24 -57.68 30.18
CA GLY A 2 52.44 -56.45 30.22
C GLY A 2 52.09 -56.02 28.79
N ARG A 3 50.78 -56.11 28.42
CA ARG A 3 50.08 -55.66 27.18
C ARG A 3 50.16 -56.59 25.95
N SER A 4 49.13 -56.77 25.11
CA SER A 4 47.67 -56.56 25.12
C SER A 4 47.14 -57.17 23.81
N PRO A 5 45.90 -57.68 23.75
CA PRO A 5 45.26 -58.16 22.52
C PRO A 5 44.84 -56.99 21.62
N LYS A 6 45.09 -57.09 20.31
CA LYS A 6 44.55 -56.12 19.34
C LYS A 6 43.06 -56.39 19.16
N GLN A 7 42.25 -55.42 19.58
CA GLN A 7 40.80 -55.35 19.40
C GLN A 7 40.43 -55.56 17.94
N GLY A 8 39.53 -56.51 17.68
CA GLY A 8 38.84 -56.62 16.41
C GLY A 8 38.04 -55.36 16.13
N LEU A 9 38.22 -54.79 14.95
CA LEU A 9 37.40 -53.71 14.41
C LEU A 9 35.96 -54.23 14.32
N ASN A 10 35.08 -53.78 15.21
CA ASN A 10 33.66 -54.04 15.09
C ASN A 10 33.09 -53.11 14.01
N VAL A 11 33.20 -53.52 12.76
CA VAL A 11 32.49 -52.88 11.66
C VAL A 11 31.07 -53.46 11.69
N ASN A 12 30.20 -52.83 12.49
CA ASN A 12 28.76 -52.98 12.32
C ASN A 12 28.41 -52.41 10.94
N SER A 13 28.53 -53.21 9.89
CA SER A 13 27.95 -52.89 8.59
C SER A 13 26.45 -52.84 8.80
N VAL A 14 25.88 -51.63 8.87
CA VAL A 14 24.43 -51.43 8.86
C VAL A 14 23.93 -51.95 7.52
N ILE A 15 23.46 -53.20 7.49
CA ILE A 15 22.86 -53.82 6.31
C ILE A 15 21.49 -53.18 6.14
N TRP A 16 21.42 -52.16 5.28
CA TRP A 16 20.15 -51.55 4.89
C TRP A 16 19.32 -52.58 4.12
N THR A 17 18.10 -52.85 4.58
CA THR A 17 17.19 -53.70 3.81
C THR A 17 16.59 -52.88 2.67
N SER A 18 16.32 -53.50 1.52
CA SER A 18 15.73 -52.79 0.35
C SER A 18 14.42 -52.07 0.69
N LYS A 19 13.68 -52.56 1.70
CA LYS A 19 12.47 -51.92 2.23
C LYS A 19 12.76 -50.58 2.91
N ASP A 20 13.86 -50.46 3.65
CA ASP A 20 14.26 -49.22 4.32
C ASP A 20 14.68 -48.16 3.28
N ILE A 21 15.36 -48.58 2.22
CA ILE A 21 15.76 -47.70 1.11
C ILE A 21 14.52 -47.18 0.37
N ILE A 22 13.58 -48.07 0.03
CA ILE A 22 12.33 -47.67 -0.66
C ILE A 22 11.51 -46.73 0.21
N THR A 23 11.40 -47.01 1.51
CA THR A 23 10.66 -46.16 2.46
C THR A 23 11.32 -44.79 2.59
N ALA A 24 12.65 -44.72 2.64
CA ALA A 24 13.39 -43.47 2.70
C ALA A 24 13.21 -42.63 1.42
N VAL A 25 13.22 -43.26 0.24
CA VAL A 25 13.00 -42.56 -1.04
C VAL A 25 11.57 -42.02 -1.15
N ILE A 26 10.56 -42.83 -0.79
CA ILE A 26 9.15 -42.41 -0.78
C ILE A 26 8.92 -41.28 0.23
N ALA A 27 9.46 -41.41 1.45
CA ALA A 27 9.38 -40.38 2.48
C ALA A 27 10.04 -39.07 2.03
N THR A 28 11.23 -39.16 1.40
CA THR A 28 11.94 -37.99 0.87
C THR A 28 11.17 -37.33 -0.26
N GLY A 29 10.54 -38.10 -1.14
CA GLY A 29 9.68 -37.59 -2.22
C GLY A 29 8.45 -36.83 -1.71
N LEU A 30 7.77 -37.38 -0.70
CA LEU A 30 6.62 -36.75 -0.04
C LEU A 30 7.01 -35.46 0.70
N VAL A 31 8.11 -35.49 1.45
CA VAL A 31 8.62 -34.32 2.17
C VAL A 31 9.03 -33.21 1.18
N ALA A 32 9.73 -33.56 0.10
CA ALA A 32 10.11 -32.58 -0.92
C ALA A 32 8.90 -31.94 -1.63
N ALA A 33 7.83 -32.72 -1.87
CA ALA A 33 6.60 -32.20 -2.44
C ALA A 33 5.90 -31.21 -1.48
N ALA A 34 5.75 -31.59 -0.21
CA ALA A 34 5.15 -30.72 0.81
C ALA A 34 5.96 -29.42 1.03
N PHE A 35 7.30 -29.51 1.02
CA PHE A 35 8.16 -28.34 1.11
C PHE A 35 8.02 -27.41 -0.11
N ARG A 36 7.86 -27.96 -1.32
CA ARG A 36 7.63 -27.16 -2.53
C ARG A 36 6.31 -26.39 -2.44
N GLU A 37 5.23 -27.04 -2.02
CA GLU A 37 3.94 -26.36 -1.80
C GLU A 37 4.07 -25.22 -0.79
N PHE A 38 4.78 -25.46 0.31
CA PHE A 38 5.02 -24.42 1.32
C PHE A 38 5.84 -23.23 0.77
N ILE A 39 6.88 -23.50 -0.02
CA ILE A 39 7.71 -22.46 -0.66
C ILE A 39 6.88 -21.66 -1.67
N GLU A 40 6.04 -22.32 -2.47
CA GLU A 40 5.17 -21.62 -3.43
C GLU A 40 4.12 -20.76 -2.73
N LEU A 41 3.51 -21.26 -1.64
CA LEU A 41 2.61 -20.46 -0.79
C LEU A 41 3.32 -19.24 -0.19
N ALA A 42 4.55 -19.41 0.31
CA ALA A 42 5.36 -18.32 0.84
C ALA A 42 5.69 -17.28 -0.24
N LYS A 43 6.11 -17.71 -1.44
CA LYS A 43 6.39 -16.82 -2.57
C LYS A 43 5.15 -16.03 -3.01
N VAL A 44 3.99 -16.68 -3.10
CA VAL A 44 2.73 -16.02 -3.45
C VAL A 44 2.37 -14.97 -2.40
N SER A 45 2.53 -15.28 -1.12
CA SER A 45 2.30 -14.32 -0.04
C SER A 45 3.26 -13.12 -0.12
N TRP A 46 4.54 -13.35 -0.39
CA TRP A 46 5.53 -12.28 -0.54
C TRP A 46 5.26 -11.38 -1.74
N ARG A 47 4.90 -11.96 -2.90
CA ARG A 47 4.51 -11.18 -4.09
C ARG A 47 3.30 -10.31 -3.80
N LYS A 48 2.25 -10.86 -3.17
CA LYS A 48 1.08 -10.10 -2.75
C LYS A 48 1.44 -8.94 -1.81
N GLN A 49 2.34 -9.15 -0.85
CA GLN A 49 2.80 -8.08 0.04
C GLN A 49 3.55 -6.98 -0.72
N SER A 50 4.40 -7.34 -1.69
CA SER A 50 5.11 -6.35 -2.51
C SER A 50 4.16 -5.52 -3.38
N GLU A 51 3.12 -6.16 -3.93
CA GLU A 51 2.08 -5.50 -4.72
C GLU A 51 1.27 -4.53 -3.85
N VAL A 52 0.83 -4.96 -2.66
CA VAL A 52 0.12 -4.10 -1.70
C VAL A 52 0.99 -2.90 -1.30
N ARG A 53 2.28 -3.13 -1.02
CA ARG A 53 3.23 -2.05 -0.68
C ARG A 53 3.32 -1.02 -1.78
N TYR A 54 3.56 -1.47 -3.02
CA TYR A 54 3.64 -0.58 -4.17
C TYR A 54 2.35 0.22 -4.36
N LEU A 55 1.20 -0.45 -4.25
CA LEU A 55 -0.12 0.13 -4.46
C LEU A 55 -0.45 1.18 -3.38
N CYS A 56 -0.24 0.88 -2.10
CA CYS A 56 -0.46 1.85 -1.02
C CYS A 56 0.50 3.04 -1.11
N VAL A 57 1.77 2.82 -1.45
CA VAL A 57 2.77 3.90 -1.56
C VAL A 57 2.44 4.81 -2.74
N SER A 58 2.14 4.24 -3.91
CA SER A 58 1.80 5.03 -5.11
C SER A 58 0.51 5.84 -4.91
N ALA A 59 -0.52 5.24 -4.30
CA ALA A 59 -1.74 5.96 -3.93
C ALA A 59 -1.49 7.07 -2.90
N ALA A 60 -0.67 6.80 -1.87
CA ALA A 60 -0.31 7.80 -0.87
C ALA A 60 0.44 8.99 -1.50
N VAL A 61 1.40 8.72 -2.40
CA VAL A 61 2.13 9.79 -3.11
C VAL A 61 1.20 10.62 -3.98
N ALA A 62 0.23 10.01 -4.67
CA ALA A 62 -0.75 10.75 -5.45
C ALA A 62 -1.64 11.66 -4.59
N LEU A 63 -2.06 11.18 -3.42
CA LEU A 63 -2.82 11.96 -2.44
C LEU A 63 -2.00 13.11 -1.83
N GLU A 64 -0.72 12.88 -1.55
CA GLU A 64 0.20 13.92 -1.05
C GLU A 64 0.45 15.01 -2.08
N ALA A 65 0.66 14.63 -3.35
CA ALA A 65 0.78 15.60 -4.43
C ALA A 65 -0.47 16.47 -4.54
N PHE A 66 -1.66 15.87 -4.46
CA PHE A 66 -2.92 16.62 -4.42
C PHE A 66 -3.04 17.53 -3.19
N ALA A 67 -2.61 17.07 -2.01
CA ALA A 67 -2.61 17.90 -0.80
C ALA A 67 -1.68 19.13 -0.95
N LEU A 68 -0.52 18.96 -1.60
CA LEU A 68 0.38 20.07 -1.92
C LEU A 68 -0.23 21.05 -2.93
N GLU A 69 -0.93 20.57 -3.95
CA GLU A 69 -1.67 21.44 -4.89
C GLU A 69 -2.75 22.24 -4.17
N CYS A 70 -3.48 21.62 -3.23
CA CYS A 70 -4.44 22.31 -2.37
C CYS A 70 -3.78 23.39 -1.51
N GLN A 71 -2.62 23.08 -0.91
CA GLN A 71 -1.87 24.04 -0.10
C GLN A 71 -1.40 25.23 -0.94
N GLU A 72 -0.78 24.98 -2.09
CA GLU A 72 -0.34 26.02 -3.02
C GLU A 72 -1.51 26.93 -3.42
N LEU A 73 -2.68 26.34 -3.68
CA LEU A 73 -3.86 27.11 -4.03
C LEU A 73 -4.30 28.06 -2.93
N LYS A 74 -4.34 27.55 -1.69
CA LYS A 74 -4.69 28.36 -0.52
C LYS A 74 -3.71 29.52 -0.35
N GLU A 75 -2.40 29.26 -0.44
CA GLU A 75 -1.37 30.29 -0.34
C GLU A 75 -1.49 31.35 -1.44
N ARG A 76 -1.76 30.94 -2.68
CA ARG A 76 -2.01 31.87 -3.81
C ARG A 76 -3.25 32.73 -3.57
N MET A 77 -4.33 32.17 -3.02
CA MET A 77 -5.56 32.91 -2.70
C MET A 77 -5.34 33.95 -1.60
N GLU A 78 -4.62 33.57 -0.54
CA GLU A 78 -4.25 34.48 0.55
C GLU A 78 -3.36 35.62 0.04
N ALA A 79 -2.32 35.30 -0.74
CA ALA A 79 -1.42 36.30 -1.32
C ALA A 79 -2.14 37.27 -2.28
N ALA A 80 -3.04 36.76 -3.14
CA ALA A 80 -3.84 37.60 -4.04
C ALA A 80 -4.75 38.55 -3.27
N TYR A 81 -5.35 38.09 -2.17
CA TYR A 81 -6.16 38.94 -1.31
C TYR A 81 -5.34 40.01 -0.59
N ASP A 82 -4.15 39.69 -0.11
CA ASP A 82 -3.28 40.65 0.56
C ASP A 82 -2.77 41.73 -0.40
N GLN A 83 -2.48 41.36 -1.64
CA GLN A 83 -1.96 42.27 -2.66
C GLN A 83 -3.06 43.14 -3.29
N ASP A 84 -4.12 42.52 -3.79
CA ASP A 84 -5.09 43.18 -4.67
C ASP A 84 -6.47 43.36 -4.00
N ARG A 85 -6.65 42.85 -2.77
CA ARG A 85 -7.96 42.77 -2.07
C ARG A 85 -9.03 42.02 -2.86
N VAL A 86 -8.61 41.18 -3.78
CA VAL A 86 -9.48 40.35 -4.60
C VAL A 86 -9.06 38.90 -4.46
N VAL A 87 -10.05 38.03 -4.20
CA VAL A 87 -9.89 36.58 -4.35
C VAL A 87 -10.29 36.27 -5.79
N GLY A 88 -9.32 35.88 -6.62
CA GLY A 88 -9.60 35.48 -8.00
C GLY A 88 -10.54 34.28 -8.07
N SER A 89 -11.24 34.10 -9.19
CA SER A 89 -11.96 32.85 -9.46
C SER A 89 -10.92 31.75 -9.66
N ILE A 90 -10.81 30.88 -8.66
CA ILE A 90 -9.82 29.81 -8.64
C ILE A 90 -10.54 28.51 -8.34
N SER A 91 -10.41 27.54 -9.24
CA SER A 91 -11.05 26.23 -9.13
C SER A 91 -10.31 25.33 -8.13
N VAL A 92 -11.06 24.54 -7.37
CA VAL A 92 -10.51 23.45 -6.55
C VAL A 92 -9.70 22.49 -7.45
N PRO A 93 -8.53 21.99 -7.02
CA PRO A 93 -7.65 21.16 -7.85
C PRO A 93 -8.35 19.90 -8.36
N ALA A 94 -7.85 19.37 -9.48
CA ALA A 94 -8.42 18.16 -10.08
C ALA A 94 -8.20 16.94 -9.17
N PRO A 95 -9.09 15.94 -9.19
CA PRO A 95 -8.92 14.73 -8.39
C PRO A 95 -7.58 14.03 -8.66
N PRO A 96 -6.94 13.45 -7.64
CA PRO A 96 -5.69 12.72 -7.80
C PRO A 96 -5.89 11.52 -8.73
N LYS A 97 -4.94 11.32 -9.65
CA LYS A 97 -4.95 10.16 -10.55
C LYS A 97 -4.40 8.94 -9.82
N LEU A 98 -5.29 8.04 -9.42
CA LEU A 98 -4.92 6.75 -8.87
C LEU A 98 -4.38 5.81 -9.97
N PRO A 99 -3.46 4.89 -9.64
CA PRO A 99 -2.91 3.95 -10.61
C PRO A 99 -4.00 3.00 -11.17
N ALA A 100 -4.14 2.98 -12.50
CA ALA A 100 -5.25 2.31 -13.19
C ALA A 100 -5.17 0.77 -13.19
N ASP A 101 -3.96 0.21 -13.20
CA ASP A 101 -3.72 -1.23 -13.37
C ASP A 101 -3.51 -1.99 -12.06
N CYS A 102 -4.05 -1.47 -10.96
CA CYS A 102 -3.81 -1.98 -9.62
C CYS A 102 -4.95 -2.87 -9.11
N ASN A 103 -4.61 -3.99 -8.46
CA ASN A 103 -5.60 -4.84 -7.80
C ASN A 103 -5.99 -4.27 -6.43
N TRP A 104 -6.92 -3.31 -6.42
CA TRP A 104 -7.41 -2.64 -5.22
C TRP A 104 -8.02 -3.58 -4.17
N ARG A 105 -8.41 -4.80 -4.56
CA ARG A 105 -8.94 -5.84 -3.65
C ARG A 105 -7.92 -6.33 -2.62
N LEU A 106 -6.64 -5.96 -2.79
CA LEU A 106 -5.58 -6.35 -1.87
C LEU A 106 -5.50 -5.43 -0.62
N ILE A 107 -6.22 -4.30 -0.60
CA ILE A 107 -6.34 -3.43 0.57
C ILE A 107 -7.63 -3.74 1.33
N ASP A 108 -7.69 -3.33 2.61
CA ASP A 108 -8.93 -3.28 3.39
C ASP A 108 -10.07 -2.59 2.63
N ILE A 109 -11.27 -3.18 2.70
CA ILE A 109 -12.44 -2.75 1.92
C ILE A 109 -12.91 -1.35 2.29
N THR A 110 -12.76 -0.95 3.55
CA THR A 110 -13.18 0.38 4.04
C THR A 110 -12.24 1.42 3.46
N LEU A 111 -10.93 1.20 3.58
CA LEU A 111 -9.92 2.11 3.03
C LEU A 111 -9.99 2.17 1.50
N MET A 112 -10.24 1.05 0.84
CA MET A 112 -10.47 1.02 -0.61
C MET A 112 -11.68 1.87 -1.00
N ASN A 113 -12.81 1.74 -0.28
CA ASN A 113 -14.00 2.52 -0.56
C ASN A 113 -13.75 4.03 -0.35
N GLU A 114 -13.08 4.41 0.74
CA GLU A 114 -12.73 5.81 1.00
C GLU A 114 -11.80 6.37 -0.09
N LEU A 115 -10.78 5.60 -0.48
CA LEU A 115 -9.84 6.01 -1.52
C LEU A 115 -10.51 6.17 -2.89
N LEU A 116 -11.30 5.18 -3.33
CA LEU A 116 -11.96 5.22 -4.64
C LEU A 116 -13.12 6.23 -4.69
N SER A 117 -13.75 6.51 -3.55
CA SER A 117 -14.78 7.55 -3.45
C SER A 117 -14.22 8.97 -3.26
N PHE A 118 -12.90 9.10 -3.02
CA PHE A 118 -12.26 10.40 -2.86
C PHE A 118 -12.43 11.29 -4.10
N GLU A 119 -12.33 10.73 -5.31
CA GLU A 119 -12.60 11.48 -6.55
C GLU A 119 -13.99 12.10 -6.58
N ASN A 120 -15.01 11.35 -6.13
CA ASN A 120 -16.38 11.86 -6.04
C ASN A 120 -16.50 12.98 -5.00
N THR A 121 -15.74 12.89 -3.91
CA THR A 121 -15.69 13.93 -2.88
C THR A 121 -15.07 15.21 -3.43
N VAL A 122 -13.96 15.13 -4.16
CA VAL A 122 -13.32 16.28 -4.82
C VAL A 122 -14.27 16.93 -5.82
N ARG A 123 -14.93 16.13 -6.68
CA ARG A 123 -15.89 16.65 -7.65
C ARG A 123 -17.09 17.33 -6.98
N LYS A 124 -17.57 16.79 -5.86
CA LYS A 124 -18.64 17.42 -5.10
C LYS A 124 -18.20 18.78 -4.56
N SER A 125 -17.04 18.86 -3.91
CA SER A 125 -16.48 20.11 -3.40
C SER A 125 -16.22 21.14 -4.50
N GLN A 126 -15.81 20.70 -5.70
CA GLN A 126 -15.71 21.57 -6.88
C GLN A 126 -17.06 22.22 -7.23
N ILE A 127 -18.11 21.40 -7.35
CA ILE A 127 -19.46 21.87 -7.67
C ILE A 127 -19.99 22.82 -6.59
N ASP A 128 -19.82 22.45 -5.31
CA ASP A 128 -20.32 23.23 -4.17
C ASP A 128 -19.59 24.59 -4.10
N ALA A 129 -18.26 24.61 -4.24
CA ALA A 129 -17.48 25.83 -4.21
C ALA A 129 -17.79 26.74 -5.42
N ASP A 130 -17.89 26.18 -6.63
CA ASP A 130 -18.28 26.92 -7.84
C ASP A 130 -19.68 27.53 -7.69
N PHE A 131 -20.62 26.80 -7.11
CA PHE A 131 -21.97 27.28 -6.84
C PHE A 131 -21.96 28.46 -5.86
N GLU A 132 -21.24 28.36 -4.75
CA GLU A 132 -21.12 29.45 -3.77
C GLU A 132 -20.44 30.69 -4.37
N ALA A 133 -19.38 30.50 -5.15
CA ALA A 133 -18.67 31.62 -5.78
C ALA A 133 -19.55 32.33 -6.81
N HIS A 134 -20.26 31.58 -7.67
CA HIS A 134 -21.05 32.18 -8.76
C HIS A 134 -22.38 32.75 -8.29
N PHE A 135 -23.08 32.09 -7.37
CA PHE A 135 -24.44 32.47 -6.99
C PHE A 135 -24.53 33.24 -5.67
N GLN A 136 -23.58 33.03 -4.75
CA GLN A 136 -23.58 33.70 -3.44
C GLN A 136 -22.51 34.79 -3.34
N GLY A 137 -21.61 34.89 -4.34
CA GLY A 137 -20.49 35.83 -4.33
C GLY A 137 -19.44 35.51 -3.25
N ASN A 138 -19.49 34.31 -2.67
CA ASN A 138 -18.56 33.88 -1.63
C ASN A 138 -17.34 33.19 -2.25
N THR A 139 -16.36 33.96 -2.73
CA THR A 139 -15.15 33.41 -3.35
C THR A 139 -14.23 32.68 -2.37
N TRP A 140 -14.45 32.83 -1.06
CA TRP A 140 -13.70 32.11 -0.02
C TRP A 140 -14.15 30.66 0.16
N SER A 141 -15.30 30.27 -0.40
CA SER A 141 -15.79 28.88 -0.38
C SER A 141 -14.73 27.89 -0.87
N HIS A 142 -13.99 28.25 -1.92
CA HIS A 142 -12.90 27.46 -2.46
C HIS A 142 -11.78 27.21 -1.43
N THR A 143 -11.39 28.22 -0.63
CA THR A 143 -10.33 28.02 0.39
C THR A 143 -10.74 27.04 1.47
N ALA A 144 -12.00 27.12 1.93
CA ALA A 144 -12.52 26.25 2.97
C ALA A 144 -12.63 24.80 2.48
N GLU A 145 -13.18 24.59 1.28
CA GLU A 145 -13.29 23.28 0.65
C GLU A 145 -11.91 22.66 0.38
N VAL A 146 -10.97 23.45 -0.13
CA VAL A 146 -9.59 23.01 -0.41
C VAL A 146 -8.86 22.60 0.88
N ALA A 147 -9.05 23.32 1.99
CA ALA A 147 -8.48 22.95 3.28
C ALA A 147 -9.03 21.59 3.78
N VAL A 148 -10.35 21.37 3.69
CA VAL A 148 -10.97 20.10 4.09
C VAL A 148 -10.48 18.94 3.21
N LEU A 149 -10.36 19.16 1.90
CA LEU A 149 -9.84 18.15 0.96
C LEU A 149 -8.36 17.83 1.22
N MET A 150 -7.54 18.84 1.55
CA MET A 150 -6.13 18.66 1.92
C MET A 150 -5.99 17.80 3.17
N GLU A 151 -6.76 18.07 4.22
CA GLU A 151 -6.76 17.28 5.45
C GLU A 151 -7.16 15.83 5.19
N LYS A 152 -8.22 15.61 4.41
CA LYS A 152 -8.68 14.26 4.03
C LYS A 152 -7.64 13.51 3.21
N ALA A 153 -7.03 14.16 2.21
CA ALA A 153 -6.00 13.54 1.38
C ALA A 153 -4.78 13.13 2.22
N THR A 154 -4.33 14.02 3.11
CA THR A 154 -3.21 13.76 4.02
C THR A 154 -3.53 12.61 5.00
N ALA A 155 -4.74 12.57 5.53
CA ALA A 155 -5.19 11.51 6.42
C ALA A 155 -5.21 10.14 5.70
N LEU A 156 -5.77 10.08 4.49
CA LEU A 156 -5.79 8.86 3.67
C LEU A 156 -4.38 8.40 3.29
N ALA A 157 -3.49 9.32 2.89
CA ALA A 157 -2.09 9.01 2.59
C ALA A 157 -1.36 8.44 3.81
N SER A 158 -1.56 9.03 4.99
CA SER A 158 -0.98 8.54 6.25
C SER A 158 -1.49 7.13 6.59
N GLN A 159 -2.79 6.88 6.43
CA GLN A 159 -3.36 5.56 6.67
C GLN A 159 -2.81 4.50 5.70
N LEU A 160 -2.68 4.83 4.41
CA LEU A 160 -2.09 3.94 3.40
C LEU A 160 -0.64 3.58 3.74
N ARG A 161 0.17 4.54 4.18
CA ARG A 161 1.56 4.30 4.62
C ARG A 161 1.61 3.42 5.87
N LYS A 162 0.79 3.71 6.89
CA LYS A 162 0.71 2.91 8.11
C LYS A 162 0.37 1.45 7.82
N ASN A 163 -0.56 1.19 6.90
CA ASN A 163 -0.97 -0.16 6.51
C ASN A 163 0.16 -1.00 5.91
N VAL A 164 1.22 -0.36 5.42
CA VAL A 164 2.37 -1.04 4.84
C VAL A 164 3.64 -0.94 5.70
N GLY A 165 3.49 -0.45 6.93
CA GLY A 165 4.58 -0.32 7.90
C GLY A 165 5.53 0.85 7.61
N LEU A 166 5.07 1.86 6.88
CA LEU A 166 5.78 3.11 6.66
C LEU A 166 5.12 4.16 7.55
N SER A 167 5.86 4.75 8.49
CA SER A 167 5.39 5.87 9.34
C SER A 167 6.20 7.11 9.07
#